data_AF-A0A2S6GM74-F1
#
_entry.id   AF-A0A2S6GM74-F1
#
_cell.length_a   1.000
_cell.length_b   1.000
_cell.length_c   1.000
_cell.angle_alpha   90.00
_cell.angle_beta   90.00
_cell.angle_gamma   90.00
#
_symmetry.space_group_name_H-M   'P 1'
#
loop_
_entity.id
_entity.type
_entity.pdbx_description
1 polymer ?
#
loop_
_entity_poly.entity_id
_entity_poly.type
_entity_poly.pdbx_seq_one_letter_code
_entity_poly.pdbx_strand_id
1 'polypeptide(L)'
;MEPLFPQAAEQDPLYAALSSVARQEAARFADRNLRVRRSPVVHAVRMVPWVSGLTMPAPACGQGWSGAGAGELHPVAETVNCGHCRASAEARAAAVAGDQASQPQLPFPRQ
;
A
#
# COMPACT_ATOMS: atom_id res chain seq x y z
N MET A 1 -36.01 -14.71 15.23
CA MET A 1 -35.10 -13.57 14.98
C MET A 1 -34.05 -14.07 14.03
N GLU A 2 -34.40 -14.07 12.74
CA GLU A 2 -33.58 -14.62 11.65
C GLU A 2 -32.50 -13.60 11.25
N PRO A 3 -31.27 -14.02 10.93
CA PRO A 3 -30.24 -13.08 10.48
C PRO A 3 -30.58 -12.56 9.08
N LEU A 4 -30.67 -11.23 8.96
CA LEU A 4 -31.08 -10.46 7.77
C LEU A 4 -30.01 -10.33 6.67
N PHE A 5 -28.94 -11.13 6.69
CA PHE A 5 -27.90 -11.11 5.66
C PHE A 5 -27.52 -12.54 5.28
N PRO A 6 -27.59 -12.92 3.98
CA PRO A 6 -27.36 -14.30 3.59
C PRO A 6 -25.87 -14.62 3.67
N GLN A 7 -25.57 -15.85 4.12
CA GLN A 7 -24.27 -16.54 4.05
C GLN A 7 -23.73 -16.72 2.60
N ALA A 8 -24.33 -16.04 1.61
CA ALA A 8 -24.06 -16.17 0.18
C ALA A 8 -22.86 -15.33 -0.30
N ALA A 9 -22.40 -14.33 0.46
CA ALA A 9 -21.24 -13.52 0.08
C ALA A 9 -19.95 -14.36 -0.04
N GLU A 10 -19.83 -15.44 0.74
CA GLU A 10 -18.68 -16.35 0.71
C GLU A 10 -18.68 -17.28 -0.53
N GLN A 11 -19.82 -17.38 -1.23
CA GLN A 11 -19.99 -18.20 -2.45
C GLN A 11 -20.10 -17.37 -3.74
N ASP A 12 -20.04 -16.03 -3.66
CA ASP A 12 -20.09 -15.16 -4.84
C ASP A 12 -18.73 -15.19 -5.58
N PRO A 13 -18.69 -15.61 -6.86
CA PRO A 13 -17.45 -15.65 -7.64
C PRO A 13 -16.78 -14.29 -7.79
N LEU A 14 -17.54 -13.18 -7.78
CA LEU A 14 -16.96 -11.84 -7.81
C LEU A 14 -16.25 -11.52 -6.50
N TYR A 15 -16.87 -11.84 -5.37
CA TYR A 15 -16.25 -11.67 -4.05
C TYR A 15 -15.00 -12.56 -3.90
N ALA A 16 -15.06 -13.81 -4.38
CA ALA A 16 -13.91 -14.71 -4.40
C ALA A 16 -12.74 -14.14 -5.23
N ALA A 17 -13.03 -13.55 -6.39
CA ALA A 17 -12.01 -12.90 -7.22
C ALA A 17 -11.40 -11.67 -6.52
N LEU A 18 -12.23 -10.78 -5.98
CA LEU A 18 -11.78 -9.56 -5.28
C LEU A 18 -10.97 -9.89 -4.02
N SER A 19 -11.41 -10.87 -3.24
CA SER A 19 -10.70 -11.32 -2.03
C SER A 19 -9.35 -11.96 -2.38
N SER A 20 -9.26 -12.71 -3.47
CA SER A 20 -7.98 -13.23 -3.97
C SER A 20 -7.02 -12.11 -4.34
N VAL A 21 -7.49 -11.06 -5.03
CA VAL A 21 -6.67 -9.88 -5.35
C VAL A 21 -6.20 -9.17 -4.08
N ALA A 22 -7.10 -8.90 -3.14
CA ALA A 22 -6.76 -8.24 -1.88
C ALA A 22 -5.71 -9.02 -1.08
N ARG A 23 -5.86 -10.35 -0.99
CA ARG A 23 -4.88 -11.23 -0.33
C ARG A 23 -3.53 -11.23 -1.03
N GLN A 24 -3.52 -11.28 -2.36
CA GLN A 24 -2.29 -11.25 -3.14
C GLN A 24 -1.54 -9.93 -2.93
N GLU A 25 -2.24 -8.80 -2.97
CA GLU A 25 -1.64 -7.49 -2.73
C GLU A 25 -1.15 -7.35 -1.28
N ALA A 26 -1.94 -7.76 -0.30
CA ALA A 26 -1.50 -7.76 1.10
C ALA A 26 -0.21 -8.59 1.30
N ALA A 27 -0.12 -9.76 0.67
CA ALA A 27 1.09 -10.59 0.74
C ALA A 27 2.29 -9.95 0.03
N ARG A 28 2.09 -9.26 -1.10
CA ARG A 28 3.16 -8.55 -1.83
C ARG A 28 3.75 -7.39 -1.03
N PHE A 29 2.93 -6.74 -0.20
CA PHE A 29 3.33 -5.60 0.61
C PHE A 29 3.66 -5.95 2.07
N ALA A 30 3.57 -7.23 2.45
CA ALA A 30 4.02 -7.70 3.75
C ALA A 30 5.50 -7.37 3.92
N ASP A 31 5.83 -6.64 4.99
CA ASP A 31 7.19 -6.18 5.30
C ASP A 31 7.87 -5.41 4.16
N ARG A 32 7.09 -4.65 3.38
CA ARG A 32 7.60 -3.77 2.32
C ARG A 32 7.07 -2.35 2.47
N ASN A 33 7.89 -1.39 2.04
CA ASN A 33 7.45 -0.03 1.75
C ASN A 33 6.91 0.03 0.31
N LEU A 34 6.41 1.18 -0.13
CA LEU A 34 5.84 1.32 -1.48
C LEU A 34 6.44 2.50 -2.26
N ARG A 35 6.53 2.31 -3.58
CA ARG A 35 6.67 3.38 -4.57
C ARG A 35 5.42 3.46 -5.43
N VAL A 36 5.09 4.67 -5.85
CA VAL A 36 4.00 4.91 -6.81
C VAL A 36 4.62 5.10 -8.19
N ARG A 37 4.25 4.24 -9.15
CA ARG A 37 4.77 4.22 -10.53
C ARG A 37 6.31 4.21 -10.54
N ARG A 38 6.91 5.12 -11.31
CA ARG A 38 8.36 5.32 -11.44
C ARG A 38 8.89 6.40 -10.48
N SER A 39 8.11 6.82 -9.49
CA SER A 39 8.56 7.81 -8.52
C SER A 39 9.69 7.25 -7.65
N PRO A 40 10.80 7.99 -7.43
CA PRO A 40 11.83 7.58 -6.49
C PRO A 40 11.36 7.73 -5.03
N VAL A 41 10.19 8.34 -4.79
CA VAL A 41 9.64 8.57 -3.46
C VAL A 41 9.10 7.27 -2.88
N VAL A 42 9.65 6.88 -1.73
CA VAL A 42 9.27 5.70 -0.96
C VAL A 42 8.38 6.12 0.20
N HIS A 43 7.20 5.51 0.29
CA HIS A 43 6.21 5.72 1.33
C HIS A 43 6.08 4.49 2.23
N ALA A 44 5.72 4.71 3.49
CA ALA A 44 5.24 3.64 4.35
C ALA A 44 3.88 3.13 3.83
N VAL A 45 3.57 1.85 4.09
CA VAL A 45 2.32 1.21 3.68
C VAL A 45 1.36 1.17 4.85
N ARG A 46 0.08 1.44 4.59
CA ARG A 46 -1.01 1.06 5.49
C ARG A 46 -2.07 0.30 4.71
N MET A 47 -2.77 -0.60 5.40
CA MET A 47 -3.95 -1.27 4.85
C MET A 47 -5.16 -0.35 5.04
N VAL A 48 -5.83 0.01 3.94
CA VAL A 48 -7.02 0.85 3.97
C VAL A 48 -8.25 0.05 3.53
N PRO A 49 -9.45 0.40 4.02
CA PRO A 49 -10.70 -0.18 3.53
C PRO A 49 -10.84 -0.02 2.01
N TRP A 50 -11.32 -1.09 1.38
CA TRP A 50 -11.59 -1.20 -0.04
C TRP A 50 -12.95 -1.89 -0.27
N VAL A 51 -13.24 -2.28 -1.51
CA VAL A 51 -14.53 -2.86 -1.93
C VAL A 51 -14.94 -4.07 -1.07
N SER A 52 -16.24 -4.20 -0.79
CA SER A 52 -16.82 -5.35 -0.08
C SER A 52 -16.18 -5.65 1.28
N GLY A 53 -15.70 -4.63 1.99
CA GLY A 53 -15.06 -4.78 3.31
C GLY A 53 -13.65 -5.37 3.28
N LEU A 54 -13.09 -5.58 2.08
CA LEU A 54 -11.69 -5.98 1.91
C LEU A 54 -10.77 -4.81 2.19
N THR A 55 -9.46 -5.06 2.28
CA THR A 55 -8.45 -4.01 2.47
C THR A 55 -7.38 -4.07 1.39
N MET A 56 -6.78 -2.92 1.09
CA MET A 56 -5.72 -2.78 0.10
C MET A 56 -4.56 -1.95 0.65
N PRO A 57 -3.32 -2.23 0.18
CA PRO A 57 -2.18 -1.40 0.51
C PRO A 57 -2.32 -0.01 -0.11
N ALA A 58 -1.98 1.02 0.67
CA ALA A 58 -1.94 2.40 0.23
C ALA A 58 -0.85 3.19 0.97
N PRO A 59 -0.44 4.37 0.46
CA PRO A 59 0.48 5.26 1.18
C PRO A 59 -0.07 5.62 2.56
N ALA A 60 0.74 5.37 3.59
CA ALA A 60 0.35 5.65 4.97
C ALA A 60 0.15 7.14 5.24
N CYS A 61 0.79 8.02 4.45
CA CYS A 61 0.55 9.46 4.51
C CYS A 61 -0.78 9.91 3.88
N GLY A 62 -1.58 9.00 3.30
CA GLY A 62 -2.84 9.35 2.64
C GLY A 62 -2.66 10.06 1.30
N GLN A 63 -1.45 10.09 0.75
CA GLN A 63 -1.20 10.62 -0.60
C GLN A 63 -2.00 9.79 -1.61
N GLY A 64 -3.01 10.41 -2.22
CA GLY A 64 -3.68 9.84 -3.39
C GLY A 64 -2.76 9.87 -4.61
N TRP A 65 -3.01 9.00 -5.57
CA TRP A 65 -2.38 9.04 -6.89
C TRP A 65 -3.46 8.96 -7.97
N SER A 66 -3.23 9.62 -9.09
CA SER A 66 -4.14 9.58 -10.23
C SER A 66 -3.81 8.33 -11.05
N GLY A 67 -4.53 7.22 -10.84
CA GLY A 67 -4.28 5.94 -11.52
C GLY A 67 -5.40 4.92 -11.34
N ALA A 68 -5.49 3.94 -12.24
CA ALA A 68 -6.63 3.03 -12.35
C ALA A 68 -6.62 1.84 -11.36
N GLY A 69 -5.67 1.76 -10.42
CA GLY A 69 -5.66 0.73 -9.39
C GLY A 69 -4.29 0.39 -8.80
N ALA A 70 -4.25 -0.70 -8.03
CA ALA A 70 -3.08 -1.18 -7.29
C ALA A 70 -1.87 -1.57 -8.16
N GLY A 71 -2.06 -1.77 -9.47
CA GLY A 71 -0.96 -2.08 -10.41
C GLY A 71 0.10 -0.99 -10.52
N GLU A 72 -0.19 0.22 -10.04
CA GLU A 72 0.77 1.33 -10.00
C GLU A 72 1.54 1.41 -8.68
N LEU A 73 1.24 0.54 -7.71
CA LEU A 73 1.98 0.44 -6.47
C LEU A 73 3.03 -0.66 -6.61
N HIS A 74 4.26 -0.31 -6.27
CA HIS A 74 5.40 -1.21 -6.34
C HIS A 74 5.95 -1.43 -4.92
N PRO A 75 5.95 -2.69 -4.41
CA PRO A 75 6.56 -3.00 -3.14
C PRO A 75 8.08 -2.86 -3.26
N VAL A 76 8.69 -2.26 -2.24
CA VAL A 76 10.12 -1.92 -2.21
C VAL A 76 10.70 -2.20 -0.83
N ALA A 77 11.99 -2.50 -0.79
CA ALA A 77 12.72 -2.76 0.45
C ALA A 77 13.44 -1.51 0.98
N GLU A 78 13.48 -0.44 0.19
CA GLU A 78 14.18 0.80 0.53
C GLU A 78 13.51 1.54 1.69
N THR A 79 14.30 2.34 2.41
CA THR A 79 13.81 3.15 3.52
C THR A 79 12.84 4.25 3.02
N VAL A 80 11.80 4.55 3.81
CA VAL A 80 10.86 5.64 3.56
C VAL A 80 11.59 6.99 3.47
N ASN A 81 11.44 7.66 2.33
CA ASN A 81 12.02 8.98 2.07
C ASN A 81 10.95 10.08 1.87
N CYS A 82 9.66 9.72 1.80
CA CYS A 82 8.57 10.68 1.69
C CYS A 82 8.50 11.61 2.90
N GLY A 83 8.53 12.93 2.66
CA GLY A 83 8.44 13.95 3.72
C GLY A 83 7.18 13.84 4.58
N HIS A 84 6.00 13.61 3.97
CA HIS A 84 4.74 13.45 4.71
C HIS A 84 4.74 12.19 5.59
N CYS A 85 5.29 11.07 5.09
CA CYS A 85 5.42 9.86 5.90
C CYS A 85 6.37 10.08 7.09
N ARG A 86 7.45 10.84 6.90
CA ARG A 86 8.41 11.15 7.98
C ARG A 86 7.84 12.14 8.99
N ALA A 87 6.95 13.04 8.58
CA ALA A 87 6.28 13.99 9.46
C ALA A 87 5.13 13.37 10.27
N SER A 88 4.49 12.31 9.76
CA SER A 88 3.38 11.63 10.44
C SER A 88 3.87 10.53 11.39
N ALA A 89 3.44 10.58 12.66
CA ALA A 89 3.77 9.53 13.64
C ALA A 89 3.20 8.16 13.23
N GLU A 90 1.95 8.13 12.76
CA GLU A 90 1.28 6.92 12.27
C GLU A 90 2.03 6.31 11.07
N ALA A 91 2.41 7.14 10.09
CA ALA A 91 3.12 6.65 8.91
C ALA A 91 4.54 6.18 9.24
N ARG A 92 5.20 6.80 10.24
CA ARG A 92 6.50 6.30 10.73
C ARG A 92 6.37 4.95 11.44
N ALA A 93 5.33 4.74 12.23
CA ALA A 93 5.09 3.46 12.89
C ALA A 93 4.82 2.33 11.89
N ALA A 94 4.20 2.66 10.75
CA ALA A 94 3.94 1.72 9.67
C ALA A 94 5.14 1.52 8.71
N ALA A 95 6.23 2.28 8.87
CA ALA A 95 7.39 2.17 8.00
C ALA A 95 8.17 0.89 8.29
N VAL A 96 8.48 0.13 7.24
CA VAL A 96 9.39 -1.00 7.37
C VAL A 96 10.82 -0.46 7.35
N ALA A 97 11.65 -0.94 8.28
CA ALA A 97 13.08 -0.64 8.30
C ALA A 97 13.69 -1.15 6.99
N GLY A 98 13.99 -0.23 6.09
CA GLY A 98 14.50 -0.57 4.77
C GLY A 98 16.00 -0.79 4.77
N ASP A 99 16.48 -1.57 3.80
CA ASP A 99 17.91 -1.65 3.50
C ASP A 99 18.36 -0.30 2.89
N GLN A 100 19.45 0.26 3.42
CA GLN A 100 20.03 1.51 2.92
C GLN A 100 20.82 1.30 1.62
N ALA A 101 21.09 0.04 1.24
CA ALA A 101 22.08 -0.33 0.22
C ALA A 101 21.75 0.06 -1.24
N SER A 102 20.57 0.59 -1.55
CA SER A 102 20.17 0.88 -2.95
C SER A 102 19.51 2.24 -3.15
N GLN A 103 20.01 3.30 -2.49
CA GLN A 103 19.72 4.65 -2.97
C GLN A 103 20.71 5.01 -4.09
N PRO A 104 20.33 4.98 -5.38
CA PRO A 104 21.08 5.73 -6.37
C PRO A 104 21.00 7.21 -5.96
N GLN A 105 22.15 7.77 -5.57
CA GLN A 105 22.29 9.20 -5.31
C GLN A 105 21.90 9.94 -6.59
N LEU A 106 20.70 10.53 -6.62
CA LEU A 106 20.32 11.42 -7.70
C LEU A 106 21.11 12.73 -7.50
N PRO A 107 21.91 13.18 -8.47
CA PRO A 107 22.60 14.46 -8.40
C PRO A 107 21.57 15.56 -8.69
N PHE A 108 20.86 16.02 -7.68
CA PHE A 108 20.21 17.33 -7.78
C PHE A 108 21.21 18.40 -7.31
N PRO A 109 21.56 19.39 -8.15
CA PRO A 109 22.32 20.54 -7.67
C PRO A 109 21.46 21.33 -6.67
N ARG A 110 22.06 21.70 -5.54
CA ARG A 110 21.49 22.69 -4.62
C ARG A 110 21.40 24.02 -5.36
N GLN A 111 20.20 24.57 -5.48
CA GLN A 111 20.01 26.00 -5.74
C GLN A 111 19.97 26.73 -4.40
#